data_AF-A0AA36HUS1-F1
#
_entry.id   AF-A0AA36HUS1-F1
#
_cell.length_a   1.000
_cell.length_b   1.000
_cell.length_c   1.000
_cell.angle_alpha   90.00
_cell.angle_beta   90.00
_cell.angle_gamma   90.00
#
_symmetry.space_group_name_H-M   'P 1'
#
loop_
_entity.id
_entity.type
_entity.pdbx_description
1 polymer ?
#
loop_
_entity_poly.entity_id
_entity_poly.type
_entity_poly.pdbx_seq_one_letter_code
_entity_poly.pdbx_strand_id
1 'polypeptide(L)'
;MVSRRHGLRRGLPLCAKLVGLVALQIACSAFAVVRTSLRASAGAEAESLKEELIRRCADFKQKQEEMWDVMAEQEEAEKKKKKMKKKEQASLLEAESFASQQVQLSDELAKLRLGCVEVIQQLEDLNPTPRPMTGWRGYGGENASSCPLNGTWKLLFTDAADATFRRGKRGDANTFQEIDAEKGWFVNCVDFSKEDSKLKGFRVFVEGQALGDDEVQLIFRKVRLLRRSRFFPKITIPLPSPGFLRRVGRLFARSKGGKVNPSDRGAGFRLLYVDKDLRVHRTFDGLYFVQKRLQ
;
A
#
# COMPACT_ATOMS: atom_id res chain seq x y z
N MET A 1 -10.68 -6.50 83.96
CA MET A 1 -10.50 -7.27 82.71
C MET A 1 -10.78 -6.34 81.52
N VAL A 2 -10.12 -6.57 80.39
CA VAL A 2 -10.03 -5.77 79.15
C VAL A 2 -8.95 -4.68 79.16
N SER A 3 -7.77 -5.10 78.70
CA SER A 3 -6.54 -4.34 78.51
C SER A 3 -6.59 -3.51 77.20
N ARG A 4 -6.53 -2.18 77.29
CA ARG A 4 -6.37 -1.28 76.13
C ARG A 4 -4.89 -1.22 75.73
N ARG A 5 -4.55 -1.76 74.54
CA ARG A 5 -3.25 -1.56 73.90
C ARG A 5 -3.24 -0.22 73.17
N HIS A 6 -2.49 0.75 73.68
CA HIS A 6 -2.13 1.97 72.95
C HIS A 6 -1.03 1.65 71.94
N GLY A 7 -1.35 1.70 70.65
CA GLY A 7 -0.37 1.59 69.57
C GLY A 7 0.39 2.90 69.38
N LEU A 8 1.71 2.87 69.62
CA LEU A 8 2.63 3.93 69.24
C LEU A 8 2.66 4.08 67.71
N ARG A 9 2.08 5.15 67.17
CA ARG A 9 2.37 5.62 65.81
C ARG A 9 3.71 6.37 65.83
N ARG A 10 4.78 5.71 65.41
CA ARG A 10 6.08 6.35 65.12
C ARG A 10 5.92 7.23 63.88
N GLY A 11 5.89 8.55 64.06
CA GLY A 11 5.96 9.52 62.98
C GLY A 11 7.36 9.51 62.35
N LEU A 12 7.44 9.23 61.05
CA LEU A 12 8.67 9.42 60.27
C LEU A 12 9.04 10.92 60.25
N PRO A 13 10.33 11.28 60.43
CA PRO A 13 10.78 12.67 60.51
C PRO A 13 10.53 13.41 59.18
N LEU A 14 10.08 14.67 59.28
CA LEU A 14 9.73 15.53 58.14
C LEU A 14 10.85 15.64 57.08
N CYS A 15 12.12 15.56 57.49
CA CYS A 15 13.27 15.58 56.57
C CYS A 15 13.30 14.41 55.58
N ALA A 16 12.86 13.21 55.97
CA ALA A 16 12.86 12.05 55.08
C ALA A 16 11.79 12.16 53.97
N LYS A 17 10.70 12.89 54.21
CA LYS A 17 9.65 13.14 53.22
C LYS A 17 10.06 14.15 52.16
N LEU A 18 10.86 15.16 52.52
CA LEU A 18 11.32 16.19 51.60
C LEU A 18 12.39 15.67 50.63
N VAL A 19 13.33 14.84 51.12
CA VAL A 19 14.37 14.21 50.30
C VAL A 19 13.77 13.21 49.31
N GLY A 20 12.75 12.44 49.73
CA GLY A 20 12.03 11.52 48.83
C GLY A 20 11.28 12.22 47.69
N LEU A 21 10.70 13.40 47.95
CA LEU A 21 10.00 14.21 46.93
C LEU A 21 10.97 14.81 45.90
N VAL A 22 12.12 15.31 46.33
CA VAL A 22 13.15 15.86 45.43
C VAL A 22 13.78 14.76 44.57
N ALA A 23 14.09 13.59 45.15
CA ALA A 23 14.62 12.45 44.40
C ALA A 23 13.62 11.91 43.35
N LEU A 24 12.32 11.87 43.68
CA LEU A 24 11.27 11.46 42.76
C LEU A 24 11.10 12.47 41.60
N GLN A 25 11.22 13.76 41.88
CA GLN A 25 11.11 14.81 40.87
C GLN A 25 12.32 14.81 39.91
N ILE A 26 13.54 14.61 40.41
CA ILE A 26 14.75 14.46 39.58
C ILE A 26 14.66 13.20 38.71
N ALA A 27 14.19 12.08 39.28
CA ALA A 27 13.96 10.85 38.52
C ALA A 27 12.92 11.04 37.40
N CYS A 28 11.78 11.66 37.68
CA CYS A 28 10.76 11.96 36.67
C CYS A 28 11.29 12.87 35.54
N SER A 29 12.09 13.89 35.87
CA SER A 29 12.72 14.75 34.86
C SER A 29 13.75 14.01 34.01
N ALA A 30 14.59 13.15 34.60
CA ALA A 30 15.54 12.33 33.86
C ALA A 30 14.82 11.32 32.94
N PHE A 31 13.76 10.66 33.40
CA PHE A 31 12.94 9.76 32.59
C PHE A 31 12.24 10.49 31.42
N ALA A 32 11.77 11.72 31.64
CA ALA A 32 11.18 12.54 30.59
C ALA A 32 12.22 12.87 29.50
N VAL A 33 13.42 13.31 29.89
CA VAL A 33 14.53 13.65 28.96
C VAL A 33 15.02 12.44 28.17
N VAL A 34 15.18 11.28 28.83
CA VAL A 34 15.57 10.03 28.15
C VAL A 34 14.49 9.62 27.14
N ARG A 35 13.20 9.72 27.50
CA ARG A 35 12.09 9.39 26.58
C ARG A 35 12.01 10.34 25.39
N THR A 36 12.21 11.65 25.57
CA THR A 36 12.23 12.58 24.43
C THR A 36 13.44 12.34 23.53
N SER A 37 14.62 12.07 24.09
CA SER A 37 15.81 11.75 23.30
C SER A 37 15.63 10.47 22.48
N LEU A 38 15.08 9.41 23.07
CA LEU A 38 14.80 8.15 22.36
C LEU A 38 13.77 8.34 21.23
N ARG A 39 12.70 9.12 21.46
CA ARG A 39 11.71 9.43 20.41
C ARG A 39 12.31 10.29 19.29
N ALA A 40 13.16 11.25 19.62
CA ALA A 40 13.84 12.07 18.63
C ALA A 40 14.79 11.24 17.76
N SER A 41 15.54 10.31 18.38
CA SER A 41 16.42 9.38 17.66
C SER A 41 15.63 8.46 16.74
N ALA A 42 14.55 7.83 17.23
CA ALA A 42 13.70 6.96 16.43
C ALA A 42 13.01 7.72 15.27
N GLY A 43 12.61 8.96 15.50
CA GLY A 43 12.06 9.83 14.46
C GLY A 43 13.09 10.18 13.38
N ALA A 44 14.32 10.51 13.77
CA ALA A 44 15.40 10.79 12.82
C ALA A 44 15.80 9.54 12.00
N GLU A 45 15.84 8.38 12.64
CA GLU A 45 16.06 7.09 11.97
C GLU A 45 14.95 6.78 10.96
N ALA A 46 13.69 6.94 11.35
CA ALA A 46 12.54 6.72 10.47
C ALA A 46 12.57 7.66 9.25
N GLU A 47 12.89 8.95 9.43
CA GLU A 47 13.01 9.89 8.32
C GLU A 47 14.16 9.51 7.37
N SER A 48 15.32 9.11 7.89
CA SER A 48 16.44 8.63 7.07
C SER A 48 16.04 7.38 6.25
N LEU A 49 15.32 6.44 6.85
CA LEU A 49 14.84 5.24 6.15
C LEU A 49 13.75 5.55 5.13
N LYS A 50 12.90 6.55 5.38
CA LYS A 50 11.91 7.04 4.39
C LYS A 50 12.59 7.62 3.17
N GLU A 51 13.60 8.47 3.36
CA GLU A 51 14.36 9.07 2.27
C GLU A 51 15.06 7.99 1.44
N GLU A 52 15.70 7.03 2.10
CA GLU A 52 16.33 5.88 1.45
C GLU A 52 15.31 5.02 0.69
N LEU A 53 14.15 4.74 1.28
CA LEU A 53 13.09 3.97 0.60
C LEU A 53 12.59 4.71 -0.64
N ILE A 54 12.35 6.02 -0.55
CA ILE A 54 11.89 6.83 -1.69
C ILE A 54 12.94 6.79 -2.81
N ARG A 55 14.23 6.93 -2.47
CA ARG A 55 15.33 6.83 -3.42
C ARG A 55 15.37 5.46 -4.10
N ARG A 56 15.32 4.36 -3.34
CA ARG A 56 15.29 2.98 -3.89
C ARG A 56 14.06 2.73 -4.76
N CYS A 57 12.90 3.26 -4.39
CA CYS A 57 11.68 3.19 -5.21
C CYS A 57 11.88 3.89 -6.56
N ALA A 58 12.56 5.04 -6.58
CA ALA A 58 12.88 5.76 -7.80
C ALA A 58 13.85 4.97 -8.69
N ASP A 59 14.93 4.42 -8.11
CA ASP A 59 15.90 3.58 -8.83
C ASP A 59 15.23 2.34 -9.43
N PHE A 60 14.39 1.64 -8.66
CA PHE A 60 13.60 0.50 -9.13
C PHE A 60 12.68 0.88 -10.30
N LYS A 61 11.97 2.00 -10.17
CA LYS A 61 11.04 2.47 -11.19
C LYS A 61 11.77 2.85 -12.48
N GLN A 62 12.89 3.55 -12.38
CA GLN A 62 13.71 3.90 -13.54
C GLN A 62 14.16 2.63 -14.27
N LYS A 63 14.70 1.65 -13.55
CA LYS A 63 15.15 0.39 -14.15
C LYS A 63 14.01 -0.41 -14.77
N GLN A 64 12.84 -0.40 -14.15
CA GLN A 64 11.64 -1.03 -14.69
C GLN A 64 11.21 -0.38 -16.01
N GLU A 65 11.27 0.96 -16.11
CA GLU A 65 10.97 1.68 -17.35
C GLU A 65 11.98 1.37 -18.46
N GLU A 66 13.28 1.38 -18.15
CA GLU A 66 14.34 0.99 -19.10
C GLU A 66 14.12 -0.43 -19.66
N MET A 67 13.77 -1.38 -18.79
CA MET A 67 13.46 -2.75 -19.20
C MET A 67 12.24 -2.82 -20.13
N TRP A 68 11.20 -2.02 -19.86
CA TRP A 68 10.02 -1.98 -20.73
C TRP A 68 10.30 -1.39 -22.11
N ASP A 69 11.21 -0.42 -22.19
CA ASP A 69 11.64 0.18 -23.45
C ASP A 69 12.43 -0.85 -24.29
N VAL A 70 13.38 -1.57 -23.68
CA VAL A 70 14.10 -2.68 -24.35
C VAL A 70 13.13 -3.76 -24.83
N MET A 71 12.16 -4.17 -24.00
CA MET A 71 11.13 -5.12 -24.41
C MET A 71 10.25 -4.59 -25.55
N ALA A 72 10.01 -3.28 -25.61
CA ALA A 72 9.19 -2.67 -26.67
C ALA A 72 9.93 -2.74 -28.00
N GLU A 73 11.21 -2.40 -28.00
CA GLU A 73 12.07 -2.47 -29.18
C GLU A 73 12.19 -3.91 -29.71
N GLN A 74 12.37 -4.88 -28.81
CA GLN A 74 12.40 -6.31 -29.17
C GLN A 74 11.08 -6.76 -29.80
N GLU A 75 9.94 -6.42 -29.20
CA GLU A 75 8.62 -6.74 -29.76
C GLU A 75 8.41 -6.09 -31.14
N GLU A 76 8.86 -4.86 -31.34
CA GLU A 76 8.77 -4.18 -32.64
C GLU A 76 9.67 -4.83 -33.70
N ALA A 77 10.90 -5.19 -33.32
CA ALA A 77 11.83 -5.91 -34.18
C ALA A 77 11.25 -7.29 -34.59
N GLU A 78 10.66 -8.03 -33.64
CA GLU A 78 9.98 -9.29 -33.93
C GLU A 78 8.75 -9.10 -34.83
N LYS A 79 7.93 -8.08 -34.61
CA LYS A 79 6.80 -7.75 -35.49
C LYS A 79 7.26 -7.43 -36.90
N LYS A 80 8.40 -6.72 -37.07
CA LYS A 80 9.02 -6.46 -38.38
C LYS A 80 9.53 -7.75 -39.03
N LYS A 81 10.23 -8.62 -38.28
CA LYS A 81 10.69 -9.94 -38.75
C LYS A 81 9.53 -10.86 -39.14
N LYS A 82 8.46 -10.90 -38.34
CA LYS A 82 7.23 -11.66 -38.64
C LYS A 82 6.50 -11.08 -39.85
N LYS A 83 6.45 -9.76 -40.05
CA LYS A 83 5.90 -9.15 -41.27
C LYS A 83 6.71 -9.47 -42.52
N MET A 84 8.04 -9.57 -42.41
CA MET A 84 8.89 -10.06 -43.50
C MET A 84 8.65 -11.55 -43.80
N LYS A 85 8.59 -12.42 -42.77
CA LYS A 85 8.32 -13.86 -42.95
C LYS A 85 6.88 -14.19 -43.37
N LYS A 86 5.89 -13.38 -43.00
CA LYS A 86 4.47 -13.57 -43.39
C LYS A 86 4.21 -13.22 -44.87
N LYS A 87 5.20 -12.69 -45.57
CA LYS A 87 5.19 -12.61 -47.04
C LYS A 87 5.55 -13.95 -47.71
N GLU A 88 6.04 -14.93 -46.96
CA GLU A 88 6.49 -16.22 -47.49
C GLU A 88 5.66 -17.42 -47.01
N GLN A 89 5.07 -17.41 -45.80
CA GLN A 89 4.15 -18.48 -45.38
C GLN A 89 3.04 -17.97 -44.47
N ALA A 90 1.80 -18.14 -44.94
CA ALA A 90 0.61 -18.03 -44.13
C ALA A 90 0.41 -19.35 -43.37
N SER A 91 0.97 -19.47 -42.16
CA SER A 91 0.45 -20.40 -41.17
C SER A 91 -0.27 -19.62 -40.06
N LEU A 92 -1.48 -20.10 -39.82
CA LEU A 92 -2.43 -19.65 -38.82
C LEU A 92 -2.08 -20.38 -37.52
N LEU A 93 -2.17 -19.66 -36.39
CA LEU A 93 -2.07 -20.16 -35.00
C LEU A 93 -0.67 -20.08 -34.36
N GLU A 94 -0.40 -18.94 -33.72
CA GLU A 94 0.45 -18.84 -32.54
C GLU A 94 0.04 -17.57 -31.78
N ALA A 95 -1.08 -17.71 -31.07
CA ALA A 95 -1.60 -16.71 -30.13
C ALA A 95 -1.61 -17.35 -28.74
N GLU A 96 -0.45 -17.80 -28.28
CA GLU A 96 -0.31 -18.35 -26.94
C GLU A 96 0.48 -17.40 -26.03
N SER A 97 -0.21 -17.01 -24.97
CA SER A 97 0.26 -16.48 -23.70
C SER A 97 0.88 -15.07 -23.60
N PHE A 98 0.00 -14.06 -23.54
CA PHE A 98 0.28 -12.81 -22.82
C PHE A 98 -0.06 -12.89 -21.32
N ALA A 99 -0.64 -14.00 -20.86
CA ALA A 99 -1.21 -14.11 -19.50
C ALA A 99 -0.28 -14.76 -18.47
N SER A 100 0.87 -15.32 -18.89
CA SER A 100 1.84 -15.96 -17.99
C SER A 100 3.25 -15.35 -18.05
N GLN A 101 3.40 -14.11 -18.53
CA GLN A 101 4.62 -13.34 -18.28
C GLN A 101 4.63 -12.91 -16.82
N GLN A 102 4.90 -13.88 -15.94
CA GLN A 102 5.63 -13.59 -14.73
C GLN A 102 6.90 -12.91 -15.22
N VAL A 103 7.01 -11.60 -14.99
CA VAL A 103 8.16 -10.82 -15.43
C VAL A 103 9.38 -11.57 -14.88
N GLN A 104 10.15 -12.22 -15.76
CA GLN A 104 11.50 -12.64 -15.41
C GLN A 104 12.25 -11.33 -15.24
N LEU A 105 12.16 -10.77 -14.03
CA LEU A 105 12.88 -9.58 -13.64
C LEU A 105 14.35 -9.91 -13.89
N SER A 106 15.07 -9.03 -14.57
CA SER A 106 16.52 -9.14 -14.63
C SER A 106 17.08 -9.25 -13.20
N ASP A 107 18.21 -9.92 -13.03
CA ASP A 107 18.84 -10.08 -11.71
C ASP A 107 19.04 -8.74 -11.00
N GLU A 108 19.30 -7.68 -11.76
CA GLU A 108 19.42 -6.30 -11.27
C GLU A 108 18.10 -5.75 -10.73
N LEU A 109 16.99 -5.91 -11.47
CA LEU A 109 15.68 -5.44 -11.03
C LEU A 109 15.17 -6.24 -9.82
N ALA A 110 15.50 -7.53 -9.75
CA ALA A 110 15.24 -8.36 -8.59
C ALA A 110 16.02 -7.89 -7.35
N LYS A 111 17.29 -7.50 -7.49
CA LYS A 111 18.09 -6.90 -6.42
C LYS A 111 17.52 -5.57 -5.94
N LEU A 112 17.13 -4.68 -6.85
CA LEU A 112 16.50 -3.40 -6.50
C LEU A 112 15.19 -3.62 -5.73
N ARG A 113 14.36 -4.57 -6.17
CA ARG A 113 13.14 -4.96 -5.46
C ARG A 113 13.43 -5.43 -4.03
N LEU A 114 14.40 -6.32 -3.85
CA LEU A 114 14.81 -6.80 -2.52
C LEU A 114 15.29 -5.66 -1.64
N GLY A 115 16.09 -4.75 -2.19
CA GLY A 115 16.53 -3.55 -1.49
C GLY A 115 15.37 -2.66 -1.01
N CYS A 116 14.29 -2.52 -1.77
CA CYS A 116 13.09 -1.83 -1.29
C CYS A 116 12.43 -2.57 -0.11
N VAL A 117 12.28 -3.90 -0.23
CA VAL A 117 11.63 -4.74 0.80
C VAL A 117 12.40 -4.72 2.12
N GLU A 118 13.73 -4.75 2.09
CA GLU A 118 14.58 -4.65 3.29
C GLU A 118 14.31 -3.36 4.07
N VAL A 119 14.25 -2.21 3.39
CA VAL A 119 13.99 -0.92 4.03
C VAL A 119 12.54 -0.84 4.54
N ILE A 120 11.58 -1.43 3.82
CA ILE A 120 10.19 -1.55 4.28
C ILE A 120 10.10 -2.29 5.61
N GLN A 121 10.82 -3.41 5.76
CA GLN A 121 10.83 -4.20 6.99
C GLN A 121 11.42 -3.41 8.15
N GLN A 122 12.48 -2.63 7.93
CA GLN A 122 13.04 -1.74 8.95
C GLN A 122 12.07 -0.63 9.35
N LEU A 123 11.30 -0.09 8.40
CA LEU A 123 10.28 0.92 8.69
C LEU A 123 9.07 0.36 9.47
N GLU A 124 8.70 -0.90 9.27
CA GLU A 124 7.58 -1.53 10.00
C GLU A 124 7.75 -1.41 11.52
N ASP A 125 8.98 -1.63 12.02
CA ASP A 125 9.32 -1.54 13.44
C ASP A 125 9.28 -0.10 13.99
N LEU A 126 9.33 0.89 13.11
CA LEU A 126 9.35 2.32 13.44
C LEU A 126 8.01 3.02 13.13
N ASN A 127 6.93 2.29 12.88
CA ASN A 127 5.64 2.86 12.54
C ASN A 127 5.14 3.84 13.63
N PRO A 128 4.99 5.14 13.33
CA PRO A 128 4.57 6.13 14.33
C PRO A 128 3.07 6.03 14.66
N THR A 129 2.31 5.28 13.85
CA THR A 129 0.86 5.17 13.96
C THR A 129 0.49 3.73 14.31
N PRO A 130 0.37 3.38 15.60
CA PRO A 130 0.07 1.99 16.02
C PRO A 130 -1.35 1.54 15.71
N ARG A 131 -2.30 2.49 15.54
CA ARG A 131 -3.71 2.20 15.21
C ARG A 131 -4.15 2.97 13.98
N PRO A 132 -3.61 2.65 12.80
CA PRO A 132 -3.84 3.45 11.60
C PRO A 132 -5.28 3.38 11.06
N MET A 133 -6.07 2.39 11.51
CA MET A 133 -7.49 2.29 11.16
C MET A 133 -8.42 3.12 12.03
N THR A 134 -7.93 3.79 13.07
CA THR A 134 -8.74 4.71 13.88
C THR A 134 -9.38 5.79 13.00
N GLY A 135 -10.67 6.05 13.19
CA GLY A 135 -11.49 6.96 12.38
C GLY A 135 -12.09 6.34 11.11
N TRP A 136 -11.61 5.18 10.65
CA TRP A 136 -12.14 4.53 9.43
C TRP A 136 -13.60 4.10 9.62
N ARG A 137 -14.55 4.78 8.96
CA ARG A 137 -15.99 4.60 9.18
C ARG A 137 -16.38 4.62 10.68
N GLY A 138 -15.72 5.47 11.47
CA GLY A 138 -15.94 5.55 12.91
C GLY A 138 -15.28 4.45 13.73
N TYR A 139 -14.39 3.64 13.15
CA TYR A 139 -13.62 2.63 13.89
C TYR A 139 -12.83 3.28 15.03
N GLY A 140 -12.88 2.68 16.22
CA GLY A 140 -12.29 3.25 17.43
C GLY A 140 -13.05 4.45 18.03
N GLY A 141 -14.25 4.79 17.51
CA GLY A 141 -15.07 5.90 18.03
C GLY A 141 -14.58 7.29 17.66
N GLU A 142 -13.61 7.40 16.75
CA GLU A 142 -13.07 8.68 16.28
C GLU A 142 -13.67 9.12 14.95
N ASN A 143 -13.49 10.41 14.63
CA ASN A 143 -13.96 11.00 13.38
C ASN A 143 -13.09 10.56 12.19
N ALA A 144 -13.70 10.45 11.00
CA ALA A 144 -12.97 10.09 9.79
C ALA A 144 -11.85 11.05 9.40
N SER A 145 -11.92 12.31 9.83
CA SER A 145 -10.88 13.31 9.62
C SER A 145 -9.60 13.03 10.43
N SER A 146 -9.66 12.26 11.51
CA SER A 146 -8.46 11.82 12.25
C SER A 146 -7.81 10.58 11.64
N CYS A 147 -8.48 9.91 10.68
CA CYS A 147 -7.92 8.73 10.05
C CYS A 147 -6.69 9.09 9.20
N PRO A 148 -5.50 8.56 9.52
CA PRO A 148 -4.26 8.90 8.84
C PRO A 148 -4.25 8.48 7.38
N LEU A 149 -5.12 7.55 6.97
CA LEU A 149 -5.23 7.11 5.58
C LEU A 149 -5.99 8.08 4.69
N ASN A 150 -6.84 8.95 5.25
CA ASN A 150 -7.72 9.81 4.49
C ASN A 150 -6.92 10.78 3.58
N GLY A 151 -7.33 10.94 2.32
CA GLY A 151 -6.64 11.82 1.35
C GLY A 151 -6.11 11.10 0.11
N THR A 152 -5.22 11.76 -0.64
CA THR A 152 -4.75 11.30 -1.95
C THR A 152 -3.32 10.77 -1.88
N TRP A 153 -3.08 9.63 -2.53
CA TRP A 153 -1.82 8.88 -2.43
C TRP A 153 -1.30 8.44 -3.79
N LYS A 154 -0.05 8.76 -4.10
CA LYS A 154 0.65 8.33 -5.32
C LYS A 154 1.43 7.05 -5.06
N LEU A 155 1.35 6.10 -5.98
CA LEU A 155 2.16 4.87 -5.94
C LEU A 155 3.63 5.20 -6.28
N LEU A 156 4.55 4.80 -5.40
CA LEU A 156 5.99 4.88 -5.64
C LEU A 156 6.56 3.53 -6.05
N PHE A 157 6.14 2.46 -5.38
CA PHE A 157 6.66 1.11 -5.61
C PHE A 157 5.59 0.05 -5.33
N THR A 158 5.64 -1.02 -6.12
CA THR A 158 4.95 -2.28 -5.83
C THR A 158 5.66 -3.43 -6.54
N ASP A 159 5.62 -4.61 -5.93
CA ASP A 159 6.03 -5.88 -6.55
C ASP A 159 4.84 -6.65 -7.17
N ALA A 160 3.63 -6.08 -7.10
CA ALA A 160 2.46 -6.58 -7.80
C ALA A 160 2.52 -6.23 -9.30
N ALA A 161 2.76 -7.23 -10.14
CA ALA A 161 2.94 -7.03 -11.59
C ALA A 161 1.72 -6.37 -12.26
N ASP A 162 0.51 -6.69 -11.79
CA ASP A 162 -0.77 -6.19 -12.30
C ASP A 162 -1.09 -4.73 -11.89
N ALA A 163 -0.36 -4.20 -10.89
CA ALA A 163 -0.52 -2.82 -10.43
C ALA A 163 0.40 -1.82 -11.17
N THR A 164 1.23 -2.30 -12.09
CA THR A 164 2.14 -1.46 -12.90
C THR A 164 1.58 -1.20 -14.29
N PHE A 165 1.75 0.03 -14.79
CA PHE A 165 1.27 0.43 -16.11
C PHE A 165 2.44 0.69 -17.04
N ARG A 166 2.66 -0.20 -18.01
CA ARG A 166 3.58 0.04 -19.13
C ARG A 166 3.02 1.14 -20.03
N ARG A 167 3.89 2.02 -20.54
CA ARG A 167 3.52 3.00 -21.57
C ARG A 167 2.90 2.27 -22.77
N GLY A 168 1.74 2.74 -23.20
CA GLY A 168 0.98 2.10 -24.28
C GLY A 168 0.40 3.10 -25.27
N LYS A 169 -0.43 2.60 -26.20
CA LYS A 169 -1.08 3.43 -27.25
C LYS A 169 -1.89 4.62 -26.72
N ARG A 170 -2.28 4.58 -25.43
CA ARG A 170 -3.09 5.58 -24.74
C ARG A 170 -2.25 6.68 -24.05
N GLY A 171 -0.93 6.68 -24.26
CA GLY A 171 0.00 7.61 -23.61
C GLY A 171 0.37 7.18 -22.20
N ASP A 172 1.01 8.08 -21.47
CA ASP A 172 1.32 7.89 -20.06
C ASP A 172 0.05 7.80 -19.21
N ALA A 173 0.11 6.97 -18.18
CA ALA A 173 -0.95 6.82 -17.21
C ALA A 173 -0.47 7.37 -15.87
N ASN A 174 -1.17 8.37 -15.35
CA ASN A 174 -1.00 8.85 -13.99
C ASN A 174 -1.86 8.00 -13.07
N THR A 175 -1.24 7.36 -12.09
CA THR A 175 -1.92 6.52 -11.10
C THR A 175 -1.79 7.09 -9.70
N PHE A 176 -2.91 7.10 -8.99
CA PHE A 176 -2.99 7.51 -7.59
C PHE A 176 -4.22 6.85 -6.95
N GLN A 177 -4.36 6.97 -5.64
CA GLN A 177 -5.49 6.46 -4.90
C GLN A 177 -6.08 7.59 -4.06
N GLU A 178 -7.37 7.82 -4.22
CA GLU A 178 -8.14 8.68 -3.32
C GLU A 178 -8.74 7.79 -2.22
N ILE A 179 -8.50 8.14 -0.98
CA ILE A 179 -9.10 7.50 0.18
C ILE A 179 -10.09 8.45 0.82
N ASP A 180 -11.31 7.94 1.01
CA ASP A 180 -12.37 8.56 1.78
C ASP A 180 -12.65 7.66 3.00
N ALA A 181 -12.08 8.00 4.14
CA ALA A 181 -12.21 7.22 5.37
C ALA A 181 -13.63 7.25 5.95
N GLU A 182 -14.39 8.32 5.69
CA GLU A 182 -15.76 8.48 6.16
C GLU A 182 -16.68 7.50 5.44
N LYS A 183 -16.58 7.45 4.12
CA LYS A 183 -17.35 6.50 3.30
C LYS A 183 -16.71 5.12 3.23
N GLY A 184 -15.47 4.97 3.71
CA GLY A 184 -14.64 3.77 3.64
C GLY A 184 -14.36 3.30 2.21
N TRP A 185 -13.98 4.24 1.34
CA TRP A 185 -13.58 3.95 -0.04
C TRP A 185 -12.08 4.09 -0.23
N PHE A 186 -11.50 3.09 -0.89
CA PHE A 186 -10.26 3.19 -1.63
C PHE A 186 -10.62 3.31 -3.11
N VAL A 187 -10.36 4.47 -3.72
CA VAL A 187 -10.64 4.71 -5.13
C VAL A 187 -9.32 4.74 -5.88
N ASN A 188 -9.02 3.66 -6.61
CA ASN A 188 -7.83 3.63 -7.48
C ASN A 188 -8.12 4.45 -8.74
N CYS A 189 -7.35 5.51 -8.93
CA CYS A 189 -7.49 6.48 -10.00
C CYS A 189 -6.40 6.25 -11.05
N VAL A 190 -6.84 6.10 -12.30
CA VAL A 190 -5.96 6.03 -13.47
C VAL A 190 -6.40 7.09 -14.47
N ASP A 191 -5.53 8.03 -14.78
CA ASP A 191 -5.77 9.11 -15.72
C ASP A 191 -4.78 9.03 -16.90
N PHE A 192 -5.30 9.08 -18.12
CA PHE A 192 -4.51 9.00 -19.35
C PHE A 192 -4.18 10.40 -19.86
N SER A 193 -2.88 10.66 -20.07
CA SER A 193 -2.39 11.97 -20.52
C SER A 193 -2.80 12.32 -21.95
N LYS A 194 -2.94 11.32 -22.84
CA LYS A 194 -3.25 11.55 -24.25
C LYS A 194 -4.63 12.16 -24.46
N GLU A 195 -4.67 13.39 -24.96
CA GLU A 195 -5.91 14.14 -25.19
C GLU A 195 -6.79 13.52 -26.27
N ASP A 196 -6.20 12.97 -27.33
CA ASP A 196 -6.91 12.33 -28.44
C ASP A 196 -7.61 11.00 -28.07
N SER A 197 -7.33 10.47 -26.87
CA SER A 197 -8.00 9.26 -26.38
C SER A 197 -9.46 9.57 -25.99
N LYS A 198 -10.41 8.78 -26.49
CA LYS A 198 -11.83 8.84 -26.06
C LYS A 198 -12.01 8.60 -24.55
N LEU A 199 -11.05 7.93 -23.91
CA LEU A 199 -11.05 7.61 -22.48
C LEU A 199 -10.08 8.54 -21.76
N LYS A 200 -10.62 9.35 -20.84
CA LYS A 200 -9.86 10.23 -19.94
C LYS A 200 -9.17 9.42 -18.84
N GLY A 201 -9.84 8.40 -18.33
CA GLY A 201 -9.35 7.62 -17.20
C GLY A 201 -10.40 6.65 -16.68
N PHE A 202 -10.10 6.00 -15.57
CA PHE A 202 -11.07 5.21 -14.83
C PHE A 202 -10.83 5.28 -13.32
N ARG A 203 -11.86 4.90 -12.56
CA ARG A 203 -11.87 4.85 -11.10
C ARG A 203 -12.36 3.49 -10.66
N VAL A 204 -11.55 2.74 -9.92
CA VAL A 204 -11.96 1.47 -9.33
C VAL A 204 -12.34 1.74 -7.88
N PHE A 205 -13.62 1.58 -7.56
CA PHE A 205 -14.13 1.76 -6.20
C PHE A 205 -14.01 0.45 -5.45
N VAL A 206 -13.19 0.47 -4.41
CA VAL A 206 -12.96 -0.64 -3.50
C VAL A 206 -13.40 -0.19 -2.12
N GLU A 207 -14.35 -0.90 -1.55
CA GLU A 207 -14.78 -0.68 -0.18
C GLU A 207 -13.81 -1.34 0.78
N GLY A 208 -13.49 -0.64 1.87
CA GLY A 208 -12.65 -1.16 2.94
C GLY A 208 -13.43 -1.49 4.20
N GLN A 209 -13.22 -2.69 4.72
CA GLN A 209 -13.70 -3.12 6.03
C GLN A 209 -12.51 -3.33 6.96
N ALA A 210 -12.42 -2.54 8.03
CA ALA A 210 -11.40 -2.75 9.06
C ALA A 210 -11.60 -4.12 9.71
N LEU A 211 -10.54 -4.93 9.75
CA LEU A 211 -10.51 -6.23 10.46
C LEU A 211 -9.84 -6.08 11.84
N GLY A 212 -9.05 -5.03 12.03
CA GLY A 212 -8.34 -4.72 13.26
C GLY A 212 -7.73 -3.32 13.18
N ASP A 213 -6.74 -3.06 14.04
CA ASP A 213 -6.07 -1.77 14.12
C ASP A 213 -5.23 -1.43 12.89
N ASP A 214 -4.68 -2.45 12.21
CA ASP A 214 -3.77 -2.33 11.06
C ASP A 214 -4.22 -3.11 9.82
N GLU A 215 -5.28 -3.91 9.90
CA GLU A 215 -5.75 -4.76 8.80
C GLU A 215 -7.06 -4.30 8.18
N VAL A 216 -7.15 -4.42 6.85
CA VAL A 216 -8.31 -4.05 6.04
C VAL A 216 -8.64 -5.14 5.04
N GLN A 217 -9.92 -5.54 4.99
CA GLN A 217 -10.47 -6.33 3.89
C GLN A 217 -10.98 -5.41 2.78
N LEU A 218 -10.70 -5.79 1.54
CA LEU A 218 -11.06 -5.05 0.34
C LEU A 218 -12.18 -5.72 -0.44
N ILE A 219 -13.20 -4.94 -0.79
CA ILE A 219 -14.36 -5.40 -1.55
C ILE A 219 -14.50 -4.53 -2.80
N PHE A 220 -14.18 -5.10 -3.96
CA PHE A 220 -14.36 -4.41 -5.24
C PHE A 220 -15.84 -4.23 -5.55
N ARG A 221 -16.29 -2.99 -5.76
CA ARG A 221 -17.72 -2.66 -5.94
C ARG A 221 -18.07 -2.26 -7.36
N LYS A 222 -17.27 -1.38 -7.98
CA LYS A 222 -17.58 -0.84 -9.31
C LYS A 222 -16.36 -0.23 -9.97
N VAL A 223 -16.37 -0.19 -11.30
CA VAL A 223 -15.44 0.59 -12.10
C VAL A 223 -16.20 1.72 -12.78
N ARG A 224 -15.70 2.94 -12.66
CA ARG A 224 -16.24 4.11 -13.35
C ARG A 224 -15.26 4.53 -14.44
N LEU A 225 -15.67 4.39 -15.69
CA LEU A 225 -14.94 4.88 -16.85
C LEU A 225 -15.24 6.37 -17.04
N LEU A 226 -14.20 7.18 -17.18
CA LEU A 226 -14.28 8.61 -17.46
C LEU A 226 -13.95 8.82 -18.94
N ARG A 227 -14.89 9.35 -19.71
CA ARG A 227 -14.77 9.53 -21.17
C ARG A 227 -14.67 11.02 -21.51
N ARG A 228 -13.94 11.34 -22.57
CA ARG A 228 -13.92 12.67 -23.21
C ARG A 228 -15.11 12.82 -24.17
N SER A 229 -16.30 12.41 -23.73
CA SER A 229 -17.54 12.47 -24.53
C SER A 229 -18.50 13.46 -23.89
N ARG A 230 -19.13 14.31 -24.71
CA ARG A 230 -20.15 15.27 -24.27
C ARG A 230 -21.43 14.58 -23.78
N PHE A 231 -21.82 13.47 -24.42
CA PHE A 231 -23.10 12.79 -24.14
C PHE A 231 -23.02 11.72 -23.04
N PHE A 232 -21.88 11.02 -22.93
CA PHE A 232 -21.68 9.98 -21.91
C PHE A 232 -20.32 10.15 -21.23
N PRO A 233 -20.13 11.19 -20.42
CA PRO A 233 -18.84 11.49 -19.79
C PRO A 233 -18.43 10.43 -18.75
N LYS A 234 -19.39 9.66 -18.21
CA LYS A 234 -19.16 8.66 -17.17
C LYS A 234 -19.97 7.39 -17.48
N ILE A 235 -19.32 6.23 -17.41
CA ILE A 235 -19.98 4.92 -17.45
C ILE A 235 -19.59 4.18 -16.18
N THR A 236 -20.57 3.72 -15.41
CA THR A 236 -20.30 2.93 -14.20
C THR A 236 -20.70 1.49 -14.44
N ILE A 237 -19.75 0.58 -14.26
CA ILE A 237 -19.92 -0.86 -14.41
C ILE A 237 -19.83 -1.46 -13.00
N PRO A 238 -20.93 -2.01 -12.44
CA PRO A 238 -20.86 -2.72 -11.17
C PRO A 238 -20.01 -3.98 -11.34
N LEU A 239 -19.17 -4.27 -10.35
CA LEU A 239 -18.39 -5.50 -10.35
C LEU A 239 -19.21 -6.61 -9.67
N PRO A 240 -19.07 -7.87 -10.12
CA PRO A 240 -19.74 -8.97 -9.47
C PRO A 240 -19.30 -9.10 -8.02
N SER A 241 -20.19 -9.61 -7.15
CA SER A 241 -19.84 -9.82 -5.75
C SER A 241 -18.63 -10.76 -5.59
N PRO A 242 -17.82 -10.61 -4.52
CA PRO A 242 -16.66 -11.48 -4.29
C PRO A 242 -17.00 -12.96 -4.31
N GLY A 243 -18.19 -13.35 -3.81
CA GLY A 243 -18.69 -14.73 -3.87
C GLY A 243 -18.89 -15.25 -5.30
N PHE A 244 -19.39 -14.39 -6.20
CA PHE A 244 -19.52 -14.72 -7.62
C PHE A 244 -18.15 -14.85 -8.29
N LEU A 245 -17.23 -13.89 -8.07
CA LEU A 245 -15.87 -13.94 -8.61
C LEU A 245 -15.10 -15.19 -8.14
N ARG A 246 -15.20 -15.56 -6.86
CA ARG A 246 -14.61 -16.79 -6.30
C ARG A 246 -15.22 -18.07 -6.92
N ARG A 247 -16.52 -18.06 -7.24
CA ARG A 247 -17.19 -19.20 -7.89
C ARG A 247 -16.73 -19.35 -9.34
N VAL A 248 -16.65 -18.24 -10.07
CA VAL A 248 -16.16 -18.19 -11.45
C VAL A 248 -14.68 -18.57 -11.53
N GLY A 249 -13.84 -18.03 -10.65
CA GLY A 249 -12.42 -18.37 -10.56
C GLY A 249 -12.18 -19.86 -10.29
N ARG A 250 -12.94 -20.48 -9.38
CA ARG A 250 -12.89 -21.93 -9.14
C ARG A 250 -13.30 -22.76 -10.37
N LEU A 251 -14.28 -22.29 -11.13
CA LEU A 251 -14.73 -22.96 -12.36
C LEU A 251 -13.63 -22.92 -13.44
N PHE A 252 -12.97 -21.77 -13.62
CA PHE A 252 -11.87 -21.63 -14.57
C PHE A 252 -10.57 -22.32 -14.13
N ALA A 253 -10.26 -22.32 -12.82
CA ALA A 253 -9.11 -23.04 -12.27
C ALA A 253 -9.23 -24.56 -12.46
N ARG A 254 -10.44 -25.11 -12.32
CA ARG A 254 -10.73 -26.53 -12.63
C ARG A 254 -10.52 -26.86 -14.11
N SER A 255 -10.77 -25.91 -15.01
CA SER A 255 -10.61 -26.11 -16.46
C SER A 255 -9.16 -26.04 -16.96
N LYS A 256 -8.22 -25.46 -16.19
CA LYS A 256 -6.84 -25.22 -16.63
C LYS A 256 -5.75 -25.85 -15.75
N GLY A 257 -6.10 -26.71 -14.80
CA GLY A 257 -5.13 -27.41 -13.93
C GLY A 257 -4.30 -26.50 -13.02
N GLY A 258 -4.63 -25.20 -12.94
CA GLY A 258 -3.88 -24.21 -12.18
C GLY A 258 -4.36 -24.11 -10.73
N LYS A 259 -3.42 -24.23 -9.78
CA LYS A 259 -3.65 -23.89 -8.38
C LYS A 259 -3.73 -22.37 -8.25
N VAL A 260 -4.91 -21.79 -8.42
CA VAL A 260 -5.17 -20.47 -7.85
C VAL A 260 -5.41 -20.72 -6.37
N ASN A 261 -4.43 -20.37 -5.52
CA ASN A 261 -4.63 -20.27 -4.07
C ASN A 261 -4.92 -18.79 -3.76
N PRO A 262 -6.14 -18.28 -4.02
CA PRO A 262 -6.50 -17.00 -3.42
C PRO A 262 -6.44 -17.19 -1.91
N SER A 263 -5.82 -16.26 -1.19
CA SER A 263 -5.83 -16.32 0.28
C SER A 263 -7.25 -16.54 0.79
N ASP A 264 -7.44 -17.45 1.74
CA ASP A 264 -8.76 -17.78 2.28
C ASP A 264 -9.45 -16.53 2.87
N ARG A 265 -8.62 -15.58 3.35
CA ARG A 265 -8.99 -14.26 3.89
C ARG A 265 -9.56 -13.30 2.84
N GLY A 266 -9.32 -13.54 1.55
CA GLY A 266 -9.74 -12.69 0.44
C GLY A 266 -8.82 -11.49 0.18
N ALA A 267 -9.28 -10.57 -0.67
CA ALA A 267 -8.52 -9.36 -0.94
C ALA A 267 -8.46 -8.49 0.32
N GLY A 268 -7.28 -8.01 0.67
CA GLY A 268 -7.03 -7.20 1.85
C GLY A 268 -5.56 -6.88 2.01
N PHE A 269 -5.23 -6.06 2.99
CA PHE A 269 -3.86 -5.74 3.34
C PHE A 269 -3.71 -5.44 4.83
N ARG A 270 -2.46 -5.53 5.30
CA ARG A 270 -1.98 -5.04 6.58
C ARG A 270 -1.13 -3.80 6.35
N LEU A 271 -1.39 -2.74 7.10
CA LEU A 271 -0.57 -1.53 7.14
C LEU A 271 0.69 -1.82 7.94
N LEU A 272 1.84 -1.55 7.34
CA LEU A 272 3.14 -1.74 7.98
C LEU A 272 3.66 -0.42 8.53
N TYR A 273 3.43 0.68 7.81
CA TYR A 273 3.86 2.01 8.19
C TYR A 273 2.87 3.05 7.67
N VAL A 274 2.55 4.06 8.47
CA VAL A 274 1.88 5.26 7.95
C VAL A 274 2.23 6.49 8.77
N ASP A 275 2.55 7.56 8.07
CA ASP A 275 2.67 8.90 8.64
C ASP A 275 1.98 9.95 7.75
N LYS A 276 2.33 11.22 7.95
CA LYS A 276 1.78 12.35 7.19
C LYS A 276 2.12 12.31 5.70
N ASP A 277 3.21 11.67 5.28
CA ASP A 277 3.75 11.75 3.91
C ASP A 277 3.84 10.40 3.21
N LEU A 278 4.03 9.32 3.96
CA LEU A 278 4.31 7.99 3.44
C LEU A 278 3.40 6.96 4.09
N ARG A 279 3.00 5.97 3.31
CA ARG A 279 2.45 4.73 3.83
C ARG A 279 2.99 3.52 3.10
N VAL A 280 3.04 2.42 3.83
CA VAL A 280 3.45 1.12 3.34
C VAL A 280 2.44 0.09 3.80
N HIS A 281 2.02 -0.78 2.88
CA HIS A 281 1.18 -1.92 3.23
C HIS A 281 1.61 -3.18 2.50
N ARG A 282 1.23 -4.32 3.08
CA ARG A 282 1.41 -5.64 2.51
C ARG A 282 0.05 -6.30 2.32
N THR A 283 -0.24 -6.74 1.10
CA THR A 283 -1.50 -7.47 0.82
C THR A 283 -1.52 -8.81 1.55
N PHE A 284 -2.69 -9.40 1.71
CA PHE A 284 -2.81 -10.76 2.26
C PHE A 284 -2.16 -11.83 1.38
N ASP A 285 -1.89 -11.51 0.12
CA ASP A 285 -1.13 -12.36 -0.81
C ASP A 285 0.39 -12.06 -0.77
N GLY A 286 0.83 -11.19 0.14
CA GLY A 286 2.23 -10.95 0.45
C GLY A 286 2.93 -9.84 -0.35
N LEU A 287 2.21 -9.14 -1.22
CA LEU A 287 2.74 -8.09 -2.11
C LEU A 287 2.85 -6.75 -1.37
N TYR A 288 3.90 -5.99 -1.65
CA TYR A 288 4.20 -4.71 -1.02
C TYR A 288 3.74 -3.53 -1.88
N PHE A 289 3.31 -2.47 -1.21
CA PHE A 289 2.91 -1.22 -1.83
C PHE A 289 3.43 -0.05 -1.00
N VAL A 290 4.19 0.84 -1.65
CA VAL A 290 4.71 2.08 -1.06
C VAL A 290 4.05 3.26 -1.74
N GLN A 291 3.44 4.13 -0.95
CA GLN A 291 2.68 5.26 -1.46
C GLN A 291 3.04 6.55 -0.73
N LYS A 292 3.18 7.64 -1.49
CA LYS A 292 3.43 8.98 -0.97
C LYS A 292 2.17 9.83 -1.07
N ARG A 293 1.86 10.61 -0.04
CA ARG A 293 0.74 11.53 -0.05
C ARG A 293 0.94 12.61 -1.11
N LEU A 294 -0.12 12.94 -1.84
CA LEU A 294 -0.19 14.13 -2.68
C LEU A 294 -0.73 15.27 -1.83
N GLN A 295 0.02 16.38 -1.76
CA GLN A 295 -0.40 17.61 -1.09
C GLN A 295 -1.62 18.22 -1.77
#